data_AF-A2DHP1-F1
#
_entry.id   AF-A2DHP1-F1
#
_cell.length_a   1.000
_cell.length_b   1.000
_cell.length_c   1.000
_cell.angle_alpha   90.00
_cell.angle_beta   90.00
_cell.angle_gamma   90.00
#
_symmetry.space_group_name_H-M   'P 1'
#
loop_
_entity.id
_entity.type
_entity.pdbx_description
1 polymer ?
#
loop_
_entity_poly.entity_id
_entity_poly.type
_entity_poly.pdbx_seq_one_letter_code
_entity_poly.pdbx_strand_id
1 'polypeptide(L)'
;MKEEEILNLYPAESPLYYIAWDKVDDLKSKFPEFDINQTINNEITSLDCAIKYGSESCFNHLKKSGANYTNNSEKYAVQGGNQNIFKQMIEEGKTFDKMINTALDYHNFEIAGYLKSKFGQFPNSVTGSMNFGNFNIVSYLLSNGADINKIEILFIFTFTIVLWDSLLFSYLSRFYRILYI
;
A
#
# COMPACT_ATOMS: atom_id res chain seq x y z
N MET A 1 10.64 26.43 8.98
CA MET A 1 10.04 25.41 8.11
C MET A 1 8.84 26.05 7.44
N LYS A 2 8.88 26.16 6.11
CA LYS A 2 7.77 26.75 5.34
C LYS A 2 6.71 25.69 5.08
N GLU A 3 5.45 26.08 4.93
CA GLU A 3 4.32 25.15 4.68
C GLU A 3 4.58 24.24 3.46
N GLU A 4 5.21 24.80 2.43
CA GLU A 4 5.62 24.09 1.21
C GLU A 4 6.62 22.95 1.47
N GLU A 5 7.46 23.04 2.50
CA GLU A 5 8.40 21.97 2.89
C GLU A 5 7.68 20.81 3.59
N ILE A 6 6.49 21.04 4.14
CA ILE A 6 5.67 20.03 4.82
C ILE A 6 4.74 19.32 3.82
N LEU A 7 4.23 20.05 2.84
CA LEU A 7 3.28 19.53 1.86
C LEU A 7 3.95 18.75 0.73
N ASN A 8 5.20 19.09 0.39
CA ASN A 8 5.88 18.46 -0.74
C ASN A 8 6.56 17.15 -0.34
N LEU A 9 6.24 16.08 -1.08
CA LEU A 9 6.86 14.76 -0.93
C LEU A 9 8.38 14.79 -1.20
N TYR A 10 8.82 15.70 -2.07
CA TYR A 10 10.21 15.91 -2.44
C TYR A 10 10.52 17.41 -2.51
N PRO A 11 11.79 17.83 -2.34
CA PRO A 11 12.18 19.22 -2.54
C PRO A 11 11.74 19.75 -3.90
N ALA A 12 11.19 20.98 -3.95
CA ALA A 12 10.61 21.56 -5.17
C ALA A 12 11.62 21.72 -6.33
N GLU A 13 12.91 21.74 -6.03
CA GLU A 13 14.00 21.81 -7.02
C GLU A 13 14.54 20.42 -7.41
N SER A 14 13.90 19.33 -7.00
CA SER A 14 14.29 17.97 -7.38
C SER A 14 13.47 17.45 -8.57
N PRO A 15 14.06 16.65 -9.48
CA PRO A 15 13.31 15.98 -10.54
C PRO A 15 12.13 15.14 -10.00
N LEU A 16 12.29 14.51 -8.84
CA LEU A 16 11.25 13.69 -8.22
C LEU A 16 10.00 14.49 -7.82
N TYR A 17 10.14 15.77 -7.46
CA TYR A 17 8.98 16.63 -7.21
C TYR A 17 8.12 16.78 -8.46
N TYR A 18 8.73 17.12 -9.60
CA TYR A 18 7.99 17.27 -10.86
C TYR A 18 7.36 15.96 -11.28
N ILE A 19 8.06 14.83 -11.10
CA ILE A 19 7.52 13.51 -11.41
C ILE A 19 6.33 13.20 -10.51
N ALA A 20 6.46 13.29 -9.18
CA ALA A 20 5.40 12.94 -8.24
C ALA A 20 4.12 13.76 -8.45
N TRP A 21 4.26 15.01 -8.92
CA TRP A 21 3.15 15.91 -9.25
C TRP A 21 2.72 15.85 -10.74
N ASP A 22 3.24 14.90 -11.51
CA ASP A 22 3.00 14.69 -12.94
C ASP A 22 3.24 15.91 -13.86
N LYS A 23 4.21 16.76 -13.51
CA LYS A 23 4.57 17.99 -14.23
C LYS A 23 5.64 17.73 -15.31
N VAL A 24 5.27 16.96 -16.33
CA VAL A 24 6.21 16.46 -17.35
C VAL A 24 6.90 17.57 -18.17
N ASP A 25 6.21 18.68 -18.45
CA ASP A 25 6.79 19.77 -19.27
C ASP A 25 7.78 20.62 -18.46
N ASP A 26 7.47 20.87 -17.19
CA ASP A 26 8.39 21.53 -16.25
C ASP A 26 9.63 20.68 -16.01
N LEU A 27 9.46 19.36 -15.88
CA LEU A 27 10.57 18.40 -15.75
C LEU A 27 11.53 18.52 -16.94
N LYS A 28 11.01 18.49 -18.18
CA LYS A 28 11.82 18.61 -19.40
C LYS A 28 12.51 19.97 -19.50
N SER A 29 11.81 21.04 -19.15
CA SER A 29 12.33 22.41 -19.21
C SER A 29 13.47 22.63 -18.22
N LYS A 30 13.31 22.15 -16.98
CA LYS A 30 14.31 22.35 -15.91
C LYS A 30 15.45 21.35 -15.94
N PHE A 31 15.23 20.13 -16.44
CA PHE A 31 16.22 19.05 -16.43
C PHE A 31 16.36 18.39 -17.82
N PRO A 32 16.91 19.10 -18.82
CA PRO A 32 17.02 18.58 -20.20
C PRO A 32 18.03 17.43 -20.35
N GLU A 33 19.09 17.40 -19.54
CA GLU A 33 20.15 16.36 -19.57
C GLU A 33 19.99 15.33 -18.44
N PHE A 34 18.77 15.16 -17.96
CA PHE A 34 18.45 14.27 -16.85
C PHE A 34 18.75 12.80 -17.16
N ASP A 35 19.51 12.12 -16.29
CA ASP A 35 19.71 10.67 -16.39
C ASP A 35 18.45 9.92 -15.95
N ILE A 36 17.79 9.32 -16.94
CA ILE A 36 16.50 8.64 -16.83
C ILE A 36 16.56 7.37 -15.96
N ASN A 37 17.72 6.72 -15.86
CA ASN A 37 17.89 5.49 -15.09
C ASN A 37 18.63 5.71 -13.77
N GLN A 38 18.99 6.95 -13.44
CA GLN A 38 19.64 7.26 -12.18
C GLN A 38 18.68 7.03 -11.01
N THR A 39 19.14 6.32 -9.99
CA THR A 39 18.48 6.29 -8.70
C THR A 39 18.67 7.63 -8.02
N ILE A 40 17.57 8.34 -7.74
CA ILE A 40 17.62 9.61 -7.04
C ILE A 40 17.60 9.34 -5.54
N ASN A 41 18.51 9.97 -4.81
CA ASN A 41 18.73 9.78 -3.37
C ASN A 41 19.04 8.32 -2.97
N ASN A 42 19.53 7.49 -3.90
CA ASN A 42 19.79 6.06 -3.71
C ASN A 42 18.56 5.21 -3.29
N GLU A 43 17.34 5.74 -3.45
CA GLU A 43 16.12 5.08 -2.96
C GLU A 43 15.18 4.65 -4.09
N ILE A 44 14.99 5.49 -5.09
CA ILE A 44 13.98 5.26 -6.14
C ILE A 44 14.44 5.78 -7.50
N THR A 45 14.12 5.06 -8.57
CA THR A 45 14.33 5.55 -9.94
C THR A 45 13.24 6.56 -10.31
N SER A 46 13.50 7.37 -11.33
CA SER A 46 12.52 8.31 -11.86
C SER A 46 11.25 7.61 -12.33
N LEU A 47 11.41 6.46 -12.99
CA LEU A 47 10.29 5.65 -13.45
C LEU A 47 9.50 5.08 -12.28
N ASP A 48 10.17 4.53 -11.27
CA ASP A 48 9.49 4.01 -10.07
C ASP A 48 8.75 5.11 -9.31
N CYS A 49 9.27 6.34 -9.28
CA CYS A 49 8.56 7.48 -8.72
C CYS A 49 7.26 7.74 -9.49
N ALA A 50 7.32 7.81 -10.82
CA ALA A 50 6.14 7.99 -11.66
C ALA A 50 5.11 6.86 -11.46
N ILE A 51 5.58 5.62 -11.36
CA ILE A 51 4.73 4.45 -11.10
C ILE A 51 4.06 4.56 -9.73
N LYS A 52 4.83 4.86 -8.67
CA LYS A 52 4.36 4.92 -7.29
C LYS A 52 3.30 6.00 -7.06
N TYR A 53 3.43 7.15 -7.73
CA TYR A 53 2.51 8.28 -7.57
C TYR A 53 1.46 8.36 -8.68
N GLY A 54 1.44 7.41 -9.62
CA GLY A 54 0.43 7.37 -10.68
C GLY A 54 0.58 8.49 -11.72
N SER A 55 1.81 8.98 -11.91
CA SER A 55 2.14 10.13 -12.75
C SER A 55 2.25 9.68 -14.22
N GLU A 56 1.10 9.51 -14.87
CA GLU A 56 1.00 8.90 -16.21
C GLU A 56 1.79 9.66 -17.29
N SER A 57 1.78 10.98 -17.26
CA SER A 57 2.47 11.80 -18.27
C SER A 57 3.99 11.63 -18.17
N CYS A 58 4.50 11.65 -16.94
CA CYS A 58 5.91 11.41 -16.65
C CYS A 58 6.29 9.96 -16.95
N PHE A 59 5.46 8.98 -16.56
CA PHE A 59 5.67 7.57 -16.84
C PHE A 59 5.83 7.31 -18.35
N ASN A 60 4.90 7.81 -19.16
CA ASN A 60 4.94 7.68 -20.61
C ASN A 60 6.18 8.32 -21.22
N HIS A 61 6.55 9.51 -20.75
CA HIS A 61 7.76 10.19 -21.19
C HIS A 61 9.02 9.40 -20.85
N LEU A 62 9.16 8.95 -19.60
CA LEU A 62 10.32 8.19 -19.12
C LEU A 62 10.46 6.85 -19.87
N LYS A 63 9.35 6.13 -20.08
CA LYS A 63 9.33 4.88 -20.87
C LYS A 63 9.76 5.12 -22.32
N LYS A 64 9.26 6.18 -22.97
CA LYS A 64 9.69 6.55 -24.33
C LYS A 64 11.17 6.88 -24.41
N SER A 65 11.73 7.45 -23.35
CA SER A 65 13.16 7.76 -23.25
C SER A 65 14.04 6.56 -22.87
N GLY A 66 13.47 5.36 -22.71
CA GLY A 66 14.22 4.13 -22.44
C GLY A 66 14.41 3.79 -20.97
N ALA A 67 13.57 4.33 -20.07
CA ALA A 67 13.59 3.95 -18.66
C ALA A 67 13.25 2.47 -18.46
N ASN A 68 14.01 1.78 -17.61
CA ASN A 68 13.78 0.38 -17.28
C ASN A 68 13.02 0.22 -15.96
N TYR A 69 12.18 -0.81 -15.89
CA TYR A 69 11.60 -1.23 -14.62
C TYR A 69 12.69 -1.78 -13.69
N THR A 70 12.51 -1.56 -12.39
CA THR A 70 13.31 -2.19 -11.34
C THR A 70 12.55 -3.38 -10.74
N ASN A 71 13.18 -4.05 -9.77
CA ASN A 71 12.54 -5.13 -9.00
C ASN A 71 11.41 -4.63 -8.07
N ASN A 72 11.29 -3.31 -7.87
CA ASN A 72 10.27 -2.72 -7.01
C ASN A 72 9.10 -2.12 -7.82
N SER A 73 9.24 -1.99 -9.15
CA SER A 73 8.24 -1.35 -10.00
C SER A 73 6.86 -1.98 -9.85
N GLU A 74 6.76 -3.31 -9.81
CA GLU A 74 5.49 -4.03 -9.69
C GLU A 74 4.81 -3.72 -8.36
N LYS A 75 5.59 -3.67 -7.27
CA LYS A 75 5.09 -3.29 -5.95
C LYS A 75 4.59 -1.84 -5.97
N TYR A 76 5.36 -0.93 -6.56
CA TYR A 76 4.97 0.49 -6.65
C TYR A 76 3.71 0.70 -7.48
N ALA A 77 3.49 -0.04 -8.57
CA ALA A 77 2.28 0.09 -9.37
C ALA A 77 1.03 -0.34 -8.58
N VAL A 78 1.17 -1.41 -7.79
CA VAL A 78 0.09 -1.88 -6.90
C VAL A 78 -0.17 -0.89 -5.76
N GLN A 79 0.86 -0.23 -5.24
CA GLN A 79 0.72 0.80 -4.21
C GLN A 79 0.10 2.09 -4.76
N GLY A 80 0.55 2.54 -5.92
CA GLY A 80 0.11 3.78 -6.56
C GLY A 80 -1.31 3.73 -7.11
N GLY A 81 -1.82 2.53 -7.42
CA GLY A 81 -3.23 2.35 -7.76
C GLY A 81 -3.63 2.85 -9.15
N ASN A 82 -2.69 3.38 -9.94
CA ASN A 82 -2.99 3.87 -11.28
C ASN A 82 -3.23 2.70 -12.26
N GLN A 83 -4.48 2.55 -12.70
CA GLN A 83 -4.91 1.44 -13.55
C GLN A 83 -4.24 1.40 -14.92
N ASN A 84 -3.92 2.57 -15.49
CA ASN A 84 -3.33 2.66 -16.83
C ASN A 84 -1.88 2.16 -16.80
N ILE A 85 -1.08 2.66 -15.84
CA ILE A 85 0.29 2.19 -15.61
C ILE A 85 0.29 0.69 -15.29
N PHE A 86 -0.59 0.24 -14.39
CA PHE A 86 -0.69 -1.17 -14.02
C PHE A 86 -0.98 -2.08 -15.22
N LYS A 87 -1.97 -1.73 -16.06
CA LYS A 87 -2.30 -2.49 -17.27
C LYS A 87 -1.16 -2.49 -18.28
N GLN A 88 -0.53 -1.34 -18.51
CA GLN A 88 0.60 -1.27 -19.43
C GLN A 88 1.77 -2.15 -18.96
N MET A 89 2.06 -2.18 -17.65
CA MET A 89 3.09 -3.08 -17.11
C MET A 89 2.77 -4.56 -17.36
N ILE A 90 1.49 -4.96 -17.27
CA ILE A 90 1.06 -6.33 -17.61
C ILE A 90 1.28 -6.61 -19.11
N GLU A 91 0.90 -5.67 -19.98
CA GLU A 91 1.09 -5.78 -21.44
C GLU A 91 2.58 -5.89 -21.82
N GLU A 92 3.45 -5.22 -21.07
CA GLU A 92 4.91 -5.31 -21.19
C GLU A 92 5.51 -6.57 -20.50
N GLY A 93 4.66 -7.50 -20.04
CA GLY A 93 5.06 -8.81 -19.54
C GLY A 93 5.42 -8.87 -18.05
N LYS A 94 5.14 -7.82 -17.27
CA LYS A 94 5.36 -7.86 -15.81
C LYS A 94 4.34 -8.74 -15.11
N THR A 95 4.82 -9.46 -14.10
CA THR A 95 4.02 -10.38 -13.27
C THR A 95 3.80 -9.79 -11.89
N PHE A 96 2.58 -9.89 -11.36
CA PHE A 96 2.20 -9.27 -10.09
C PHE A 96 1.91 -10.31 -9.00
N ASP A 97 2.78 -11.31 -8.87
CA ASP A 97 2.57 -12.43 -7.96
C ASP A 97 2.55 -12.02 -6.49
N LYS A 98 1.61 -12.57 -5.72
CA LYS A 98 1.45 -12.36 -4.26
C LYS A 98 1.25 -10.88 -3.85
N MET A 99 0.70 -10.05 -4.73
CA MET A 99 0.49 -8.61 -4.50
C MET A 99 -0.91 -8.24 -3.97
N ILE A 100 -1.85 -9.18 -3.86
CA ILE A 100 -3.24 -8.85 -3.48
C ILE A 100 -3.34 -8.18 -2.10
N ASN A 101 -2.54 -8.59 -1.12
CA ASN A 101 -2.55 -7.93 0.19
C ASN A 101 -1.98 -6.50 0.10
N THR A 102 -0.94 -6.28 -0.70
CA THR A 102 -0.41 -4.93 -0.96
C THR A 102 -1.47 -4.04 -1.61
N ALA A 103 -2.25 -4.55 -2.55
CA ALA A 103 -3.36 -3.80 -3.15
C ALA A 103 -4.40 -3.40 -2.08
N LEU A 104 -4.75 -4.32 -1.17
CA LEU A 104 -5.71 -4.06 -0.11
C LEU A 104 -5.20 -3.08 0.94
N ASP A 105 -3.93 -3.21 1.37
CA ASP A 105 -3.29 -2.32 2.35
C ASP A 105 -3.23 -0.86 1.84
N TYR A 106 -3.15 -0.68 0.52
CA TYR A 106 -3.19 0.62 -0.15
C TYR A 106 -4.58 1.00 -0.67
N HIS A 107 -5.62 0.25 -0.30
CA HIS A 107 -7.02 0.49 -0.68
C HIS A 107 -7.31 0.48 -2.20
N ASN A 108 -6.44 -0.14 -3.00
CA ASN A 108 -6.58 -0.27 -4.44
C ASN A 108 -7.45 -1.49 -4.80
N PHE A 109 -8.75 -1.43 -4.46
CA PHE A 109 -9.71 -2.53 -4.57
C PHE A 109 -9.92 -3.05 -6.01
N GLU A 110 -9.80 -2.17 -7.00
CA GLU A 110 -9.88 -2.53 -8.42
C GLU A 110 -8.69 -3.42 -8.84
N ILE A 111 -7.47 -3.04 -8.45
CA ILE A 111 -6.27 -3.86 -8.65
C ILE A 111 -6.41 -5.18 -7.89
N ALA A 112 -6.87 -5.14 -6.63
CA ALA A 112 -7.11 -6.36 -5.85
C ALA A 112 -8.11 -7.31 -6.55
N GLY A 113 -9.17 -6.77 -7.14
CA GLY A 113 -10.14 -7.52 -7.93
C GLY A 113 -9.54 -8.12 -9.21
N TYR A 114 -8.66 -7.38 -9.88
CA TYR A 114 -7.90 -7.88 -11.01
C TYR A 114 -6.97 -9.03 -10.61
N LEU A 115 -6.19 -8.86 -9.54
CA LEU A 115 -5.27 -9.88 -9.01
C LEU A 115 -6.00 -11.17 -8.62
N LYS A 116 -7.17 -11.05 -7.99
CA LYS A 116 -8.03 -12.20 -7.67
C LYS A 116 -8.53 -12.90 -8.94
N SER A 117 -9.10 -12.14 -9.88
CA SER A 117 -9.79 -12.71 -11.04
C SER A 117 -8.85 -13.24 -12.14
N LYS A 118 -7.70 -12.60 -12.35
CA LYS A 118 -6.76 -12.94 -13.42
C LYS A 118 -5.56 -13.76 -12.95
N PHE A 119 -5.11 -13.54 -11.72
CA PHE A 119 -3.96 -14.24 -11.14
C PHE A 119 -4.35 -15.23 -10.03
N GLY A 120 -5.65 -15.41 -9.75
CA GLY A 120 -6.13 -16.38 -8.76
C GLY A 120 -5.65 -16.09 -7.33
N GLN A 121 -5.30 -14.84 -7.02
CA GLN A 121 -4.75 -14.49 -5.72
C GLN A 121 -5.82 -14.34 -4.65
N PHE A 122 -5.48 -14.72 -3.42
CA PHE A 122 -6.35 -14.61 -2.26
C PHE A 122 -5.65 -13.85 -1.13
N PRO A 123 -6.38 -13.01 -0.37
CA PRO A 123 -5.83 -12.25 0.74
C PRO A 123 -5.58 -13.14 1.97
N ASN A 124 -4.69 -12.69 2.85
CA ASN A 124 -4.12 -13.52 3.93
C ASN A 124 -5.08 -13.82 5.09
N SER A 125 -6.13 -13.00 5.33
CA SER A 125 -7.30 -13.26 6.20
C SER A 125 -8.02 -11.93 6.51
N VAL A 126 -9.34 -11.95 6.72
CA VAL A 126 -10.13 -10.77 7.15
C VAL A 126 -9.77 -10.31 8.56
N THR A 127 -9.32 -11.25 9.38
CA THR A 127 -8.97 -11.06 10.79
C THR A 127 -7.96 -9.92 11.01
N GLY A 128 -6.91 -9.87 10.18
CA GLY A 128 -5.86 -8.84 10.30
C GLY A 128 -6.44 -7.45 10.08
N SER A 129 -7.26 -7.28 9.05
CA SER A 129 -7.91 -6.01 8.74
C SER A 129 -8.86 -5.54 9.85
N MET A 130 -9.56 -6.46 10.52
CA MET A 130 -10.40 -6.10 11.67
C MET A 130 -9.61 -5.61 12.88
N ASN A 131 -8.50 -6.29 13.23
CA ASN A 131 -7.68 -5.91 14.39
C ASN A 131 -7.14 -4.47 14.27
N PHE A 132 -6.86 -4.02 13.04
CA PHE A 132 -6.38 -2.66 12.76
C PHE A 132 -7.49 -1.65 12.44
N GLY A 133 -8.77 -2.05 12.54
CA GLY A 133 -9.90 -1.15 12.26
C GLY A 133 -10.08 -0.79 10.78
N ASN A 134 -9.50 -1.57 9.87
CA ASN A 134 -9.55 -1.34 8.41
C ASN A 134 -10.89 -1.81 7.82
N PHE A 135 -11.99 -1.18 8.25
CA PHE A 135 -13.36 -1.59 7.90
C PHE A 135 -13.66 -1.57 6.40
N ASN A 136 -13.02 -0.70 5.63
CA ASN A 136 -13.15 -0.68 4.16
C ASN A 136 -12.64 -1.99 3.54
N ILE A 137 -11.49 -2.49 4.01
CA ILE A 137 -10.93 -3.77 3.56
C ILE A 137 -11.84 -4.92 3.99
N VAL A 138 -12.33 -4.90 5.23
CA VAL A 138 -13.26 -5.91 5.74
C VAL A 138 -14.53 -5.97 4.89
N SER A 139 -15.14 -4.82 4.59
CA SER A 139 -16.33 -4.71 3.75
C SER A 139 -16.09 -5.27 2.34
N TYR A 140 -14.96 -4.92 1.73
CA TYR A 140 -14.54 -5.47 0.44
C TYR A 140 -14.41 -6.99 0.49
N LEU A 141 -13.73 -7.53 1.51
CA LEU A 141 -13.48 -8.96 1.66
C LEU A 141 -14.79 -9.75 1.85
N LEU A 142 -15.69 -9.28 2.70
CA LEU A 142 -17.00 -9.90 2.93
C LEU A 142 -17.85 -9.90 1.65
N SER A 143 -17.89 -8.76 0.94
CA SER A 143 -18.56 -8.65 -0.37
C SER A 143 -17.96 -9.58 -1.43
N ASN A 144 -16.73 -10.04 -1.22
CA ASN A 144 -15.99 -10.94 -2.11
C ASN A 144 -15.95 -12.39 -1.63
N GLY A 145 -16.81 -12.77 -0.68
CA GLY A 145 -17.01 -14.15 -0.24
C GLY A 145 -16.06 -14.61 0.87
N ALA A 146 -15.42 -13.69 1.59
CA ALA A 146 -14.65 -14.06 2.75
C ALA A 146 -15.56 -14.58 3.87
N ASP A 147 -15.13 -15.67 4.54
CA ASP A 147 -15.91 -16.35 5.55
C ASP A 147 -15.93 -15.56 6.87
N ILE A 148 -17.12 -15.04 7.22
CA ILE A 148 -17.35 -14.30 8.45
C ILE A 148 -17.21 -15.16 9.71
N ASN A 149 -17.41 -16.47 9.63
CA ASN A 149 -17.34 -17.34 10.81
C ASN A 149 -15.89 -17.47 11.32
N LYS A 150 -14.90 -17.39 10.41
CA LYS A 150 -13.47 -17.31 10.79
C LYS A 150 -13.15 -16.06 11.60
N ILE A 151 -13.90 -14.99 11.39
CA ILE A 151 -13.77 -13.73 12.11
C ILE A 151 -14.38 -13.85 13.50
N GLU A 152 -15.62 -14.34 13.55
CA GLU A 152 -16.39 -14.49 14.79
C GLU A 152 -15.67 -15.37 15.80
N ILE A 153 -15.11 -16.50 15.35
CA ILE A 153 -14.32 -17.40 16.20
C ILE A 153 -13.17 -16.65 16.87
N LEU A 154 -12.37 -15.86 16.14
CA LEU A 154 -11.25 -15.15 16.77
C LEU A 154 -11.72 -14.05 17.73
N PHE A 155 -12.76 -13.30 17.37
CA PHE A 155 -13.28 -12.25 18.24
C PHE A 155 -13.83 -12.82 19.57
N ILE A 156 -14.50 -13.97 19.52
CA ILE A 156 -14.93 -14.70 20.71
C ILE A 156 -13.71 -15.16 21.52
N PHE A 157 -12.68 -15.70 20.88
CA PHE A 157 -11.45 -16.11 21.56
C PHE A 157 -10.72 -14.95 22.25
N THR A 158 -10.58 -13.78 21.62
CA THR A 158 -9.92 -12.63 22.25
C THR A 158 -10.75 -12.03 23.37
N PHE A 159 -12.06 -11.92 23.20
CA PHE A 159 -12.97 -11.42 24.22
C PHE A 159 -13.01 -12.33 25.46
N THR A 160 -13.02 -13.66 25.26
CA THR A 160 -13.00 -14.62 26.37
C THR A 160 -11.70 -14.58 27.16
N ILE A 161 -10.54 -14.43 26.52
CA ILE A 161 -9.24 -14.25 27.19
C ILE A 161 -9.23 -12.98 28.04
N VAL A 162 -9.64 -11.84 27.47
CA VAL A 162 -9.66 -10.55 28.19
C VAL A 162 -10.60 -10.58 29.40
N LEU A 163 -11.77 -11.21 29.25
CA LEU A 163 -12.70 -11.39 30.36
C LEU A 163 -12.12 -12.27 31.47
N TRP A 164 -11.45 -13.38 31.10
CA TRP A 164 -10.80 -14.26 32.08
C TRP A 164 -9.69 -13.55 32.85
N ASP A 165 -8.83 -12.79 32.17
CA ASP A 165 -7.74 -12.04 32.83
C ASP A 165 -8.29 -10.97 33.77
N SER A 166 -9.33 -10.24 33.34
CA SER A 166 -10.01 -9.23 34.17
C SER A 166 -10.66 -9.85 35.42
N LEU A 167 -11.34 -11.00 35.24
CA LEU A 167 -11.93 -11.74 36.35
C LEU A 167 -10.85 -12.26 37.31
N LEU A 168 -9.79 -12.87 36.81
CA LEU A 168 -8.66 -13.37 37.61
C LEU A 168 -8.03 -12.24 38.43
N PHE A 169 -7.79 -11.07 37.82
CA PHE A 169 -7.28 -9.89 38.51
C PHE A 169 -8.22 -9.40 39.61
N SER A 170 -9.54 -9.40 39.35
CA SER A 170 -10.54 -9.02 40.35
C SER A 170 -10.58 -9.99 41.54
N TYR A 171 -10.39 -11.29 41.31
CA TYR A 171 -10.32 -12.30 42.35
C TYR A 171 -9.05 -12.18 43.19
N LEU A 172 -7.88 -12.05 42.55
CA LEU A 172 -6.61 -11.89 43.25
C LEU A 172 -6.58 -10.61 44.09
N SER A 173 -7.07 -9.48 43.57
CA SER A 173 -7.13 -8.21 44.31
C SER A 173 -8.07 -8.27 45.52
N ARG A 174 -9.21 -8.98 45.41
CA ARG A 174 -10.09 -9.27 46.55
C ARG A 174 -9.42 -10.17 47.58
N PHE A 175 -8.74 -11.23 47.15
CA PHE A 175 -8.06 -12.16 48.05
C PHE A 175 -6.90 -11.48 48.79
N TYR A 176 -6.11 -10.64 48.09
CA TYR A 176 -5.03 -9.85 48.69
C TYR A 176 -5.56 -8.84 49.72
N ARG A 177 -6.70 -8.20 49.46
CA ARG A 177 -7.37 -7.33 50.45
C ARG A 177 -7.79 -8.08 51.71
N ILE A 178 -8.18 -9.36 51.61
CA ILE A 178 -8.60 -10.16 52.76
C ILE A 178 -7.39 -10.62 53.59
N LEU A 179 -6.25 -10.91 52.96
CA LEU A 179 -5.05 -11.40 53.65
C LEU A 179 -4.21 -10.32 54.36
N TYR A 180 -4.38 -9.04 54.00
CA TYR A 180 -3.57 -7.93 54.51
C TYR A 180 -4.40 -6.86 55.24
N ILE A 181 -5.58 -7.24 55.74
CA ILE A 181 -6.37 -6.52 56.77
C ILE A 181 -6.35 -7.38 58.03
#